data_AF-A0A662QT36-F1
#
_entry.id   AF-A0A662QT36-F1
#
_cell.length_a   1.000
_cell.length_b   1.000
_cell.length_c   1.000
_cell.angle_alpha   90.00
_cell.angle_beta   90.00
_cell.angle_gamma   90.00
#
_symmetry.space_group_name_H-M   'P 1'
#
loop_
_entity.id
_entity.type
_entity.pdbx_description
1 polymer ?
#
loop_
_entity_poly.entity_id
_entity_poly.type
_entity_poly.pdbx_seq_one_letter_code
_entity_poly.pdbx_strand_id
1 'polypeptide(L)' 'MSLFGSGKMKIFFNYMILASGGLGGFFEYRTGSADSDGSILSLCSEAGLKIRDIEFFMFHPFFGN' A
#
# COMPACT_ATOMS: atom_id res chain seq x y z
N MET A 1 -5.28 -2.55 -18.94
CA MET A 1 -4.64 -3.88 -19.11
C MET A 1 -5.09 -4.73 -17.94
N SER A 2 -5.95 -5.73 -18.17
CA SER A 2 -6.29 -6.70 -17.12
C SER A 2 -5.34 -7.87 -17.25
N LEU A 3 -4.77 -8.28 -16.13
CA LEU A 3 -3.79 -9.35 -16.06
C LEU A 3 -4.44 -10.59 -15.43
N PHE A 4 -4.39 -11.71 -16.13
CA PHE A 4 -4.95 -12.98 -15.65
C PHE A 4 -3.87 -14.07 -15.78
N GLY A 5 -3.62 -14.81 -14.70
CA GLY A 5 -2.64 -15.90 -14.65
C GLY A 5 -1.94 -16.02 -13.30
N SER A 6 -1.33 -17.17 -13.04
CA SER A 6 -0.49 -17.43 -11.87
C SER A 6 0.98 -17.38 -12.25
N GLY A 7 1.82 -16.67 -11.48
CA GLY A 7 3.26 -16.58 -11.71
C GLY A 7 3.83 -15.18 -11.55
N LYS A 8 5.14 -15.05 -11.78
CA LYS A 8 5.85 -13.76 -11.79
C LYS A 8 5.81 -13.16 -13.19
N MET A 9 5.64 -11.84 -13.29
CA MET A 9 5.66 -11.12 -14.55
C MET A 9 6.54 -9.87 -14.45
N LYS A 10 7.22 -9.52 -15.54
CA LYS A 10 7.94 -8.24 -15.69
C LYS A 10 7.10 -7.30 -16.55
N ILE A 11 6.79 -6.11 -16.03
CA ILE A 11 6.10 -5.04 -16.75
C ILE A 11 7.13 -3.95 -17.03
N PHE A 12 7.26 -3.52 -18.29
CA PHE A 12 8.11 -2.39 -18.68
C PHE A 12 7.24 -1.19 -19.02
N PHE A 13 7.67 0.00 -18.63
CA PHE A 13 6.94 1.26 -18.82
C PHE A 13 7.92 2.42 -18.73
N ASN A 14 7.59 3.55 -19.39
CA ASN A 14 8.36 4.78 -19.26
C ASN A 14 7.97 5.57 -18.01
N TYR A 15 6.71 5.47 -17.60
CA TYR A 15 6.14 6.16 -16.44
C TYR A 15 5.20 5.22 -15.70
N MET A 16 5.20 5.30 -14.37
CA MET A 16 4.35 4.49 -13.49
C MET A 16 3.79 5.37 -12.37
N ILE A 17 2.51 5.17 -12.07
CA ILE A 17 1.84 5.76 -10.91
C ILE A 17 1.61 4.63 -9.91
N LEU A 18 2.05 4.85 -8.68
CA LEU A 18 1.84 3.94 -7.55
C LEU A 18 0.62 4.44 -6.75
N ALA A 19 -0.42 3.63 -6.66
CA ALA A 19 -1.70 3.99 -6.03
C ALA A 19 -2.31 2.82 -5.24
N SER A 20 -1.50 2.10 -4.45
CA SER A 20 -1.91 0.89 -3.72
C SER A 20 -2.68 1.13 -2.42
N GLY A 21 -2.93 2.37 -2.03
CA GLY A 21 -3.48 2.68 -0.71
C GLY A 21 -2.40 2.72 0.39
N GLY A 22 -2.85 2.61 1.64
CA GLY A 22 -2.04 2.88 2.84
C GLY A 22 -1.64 1.64 3.63
N LEU A 23 -1.45 1.83 4.94
CA LEU A 23 -0.95 0.85 5.91
C LEU A 23 -2.00 0.38 6.93
N GLY A 24 -3.29 0.58 6.65
CA GLY A 24 -4.37 0.26 7.58
C GLY A 24 -4.39 -1.21 8.02
N GLY A 25 -3.89 -2.11 7.18
CA GLY A 25 -3.81 -3.56 7.42
C GLY A 25 -2.96 -3.95 8.63
N PHE A 26 -2.05 -3.07 9.09
CA PHE A 26 -1.16 -3.35 10.22
C PHE A 26 -1.87 -3.39 11.59
N PHE A 27 -3.03 -2.75 11.70
CA PHE A 27 -3.79 -2.72 12.95
C PHE A 27 -4.90 -3.76 12.94
N GLU A 28 -5.06 -4.47 14.06
CA GLU A 28 -6.13 -5.46 14.25
C GLU A 28 -7.51 -4.80 14.15
N TYR A 29 -7.69 -3.70 14.89
CA TYR A 29 -8.88 -2.86 14.81
C TYR A 29 -8.62 -1.71 13.84
N ARG A 30 -9.31 -1.73 12.69
CA ARG A 30 -9.15 -0.76 11.61
C ARG A 30 -10.50 -0.45 10.95
N THR A 31 -10.62 0.73 10.36
CA THR A 31 -11.75 1.08 9.47
C THR A 31 -11.45 0.83 8.00
N GLY A 32 -10.16 0.73 7.62
CA GLY A 32 -9.72 0.46 6.25
C GLY A 32 -9.66 -1.03 5.91
N SER A 33 -9.35 -1.34 4.64
CA SER A 33 -9.19 -2.73 4.20
C SER A 33 -7.98 -3.41 4.85
N ALA A 34 -8.11 -4.72 5.09
CA ALA A 34 -6.99 -5.59 5.45
C ALA A 34 -5.87 -5.59 4.41
N ASP A 35 -6.24 -5.40 3.14
CA ASP A 35 -5.32 -5.44 2.00
C ASP A 35 -4.45 -4.18 1.91
N SER A 36 -4.68 -3.17 2.77
CA SER A 36 -3.80 -1.99 2.90
C SER A 36 -2.55 -2.35 3.71
N ASP A 37 -1.72 -3.24 3.15
CA ASP A 37 -0.59 -3.91 3.81
C ASP A 37 0.77 -3.21 3.62
N GLY A 38 0.82 -2.11 2.87
CA GLY A 38 2.06 -1.38 2.64
C GLY A 38 3.03 -2.00 1.64
N SER A 39 2.63 -3.02 0.88
CA SER A 39 3.53 -3.72 -0.05
C SER A 39 4.33 -2.80 -0.98
N ILE A 40 3.69 -1.77 -1.56
CA ILE A 40 4.38 -0.82 -2.44
C ILE A 40 5.33 0.10 -1.67
N LEU A 41 5.01 0.46 -0.42
CA LEU A 41 5.92 1.24 0.42
C LEU A 41 7.19 0.42 0.70
N SER A 42 7.06 -0.87 1.01
CA SER A 42 8.22 -1.78 1.15
C SER A 42 9.08 -1.80 -0.11
N LEU A 43 8.46 -1.98 -1.29
CA LEU A 43 9.17 -1.96 -2.57
C LEU A 43 9.90 -0.64 -2.82
N CYS A 44 9.27 0.50 -2.47
CA CYS A 44 9.91 1.81 -2.57
C CYS A 44 11.13 1.91 -1.64
N SER A 45 11.01 1.43 -0.40
CA SER A 45 12.12 1.40 0.56
C SER A 45 13.29 0.55 0.05
N GLU A 46 12.99 -0.65 -0.47
CA GLU A 46 13.99 -1.57 -1.04
C GLU A 46 14.67 -0.99 -2.28
N ALA A 47 13.95 -0.20 -3.08
CA ALA A 47 14.49 0.55 -4.21
C ALA A 47 15.32 1.79 -3.79
N GLY A 48 15.47 2.06 -2.49
CA GLY A 48 16.23 3.20 -1.97
C GLY A 48 15.48 4.52 -2.02
N LEU A 49 14.16 4.52 -2.24
CA LEU A 49 13.34 5.72 -2.19
C LEU A 49 13.09 6.13 -0.74
N LYS A 50 13.11 7.44 -0.49
CA LYS A 50 12.82 7.99 0.84
C LYS A 50 11.31 7.99 1.12
N ILE A 51 10.90 7.19 2.08
CA ILE A 51 9.57 7.25 2.70
C ILE A 51 9.57 8.34 3.78
N ARG A 52 8.43 8.99 3.98
CA ARG A 52 8.28 10.09 4.94
C ARG A 52 7.01 9.91 5.76
N ASP A 53 7.06 10.45 6.97
CA ASP A 53 5.90 10.61 7.88
C ASP A 53 5.15 9.30 8.15
N ILE A 54 5.88 8.17 8.15
CA ILE A 54 5.32 6.82 8.26
C ILE A 54 4.81 6.51 9.66
N GLU A 55 5.29 7.25 10.65
CA GLU A 55 4.90 7.18 12.05
C GLU A 55 3.54 7.84 12.33
N PHE A 56 3.02 8.64 11.39
CA PHE A 56 1.77 9.38 11.59
C PHE A 56 0.56 8.56 11.11
N PHE A 57 -0.13 7.93 12.05
CA PHE A 57 -1.36 7.19 11.79
C PHE A 57 -2.60 7.94 12.30
N MET A 58 -3.68 7.94 11.50
CA MET A 58 -4.96 8.50 11.89
C MET A 58 -5.86 7.41 12.48
N PHE A 59 -6.25 7.57 13.73
CA PHE A 59 -7.33 6.79 14.35
C PHE A 59 -8.57 7.66 14.40
N HIS A 60 -9.61 7.27 13.67
CA HIS A 60 -10.87 7.98 13.70
C HIS A 60 -11.54 7.75 15.07
N PRO A 61 -12.02 8.80 15.78
CA PRO A 61 -12.52 8.68 17.14
C PRO A 61 -13.80 7.83 17.29
N PHE A 62 -14.53 7.65 16.19
CA PHE A 62 -15.73 6.82 16.13
C PHE A 62 -15.65 5.94 14.89
N PHE A 63 -16.02 4.67 15.04
CA PHE A 63 -16.42 3.85 13.90
C PHE A 63 -17.73 4.45 13.37
N GLY A 64 -17.81 4.70 12.06
CA GLY A 64 -18.98 5.33 11.44
C GLY A 64 -20.29 4.67 11.88
N ASN A 65 -21.31 5.49 12.12
CA ASN A 65 -22.65 5.07 12.56
C ASN A 65 -23.24 3.93 11.72
#